data_AF-A0A2W6V622-F1
#
_entry.id   AF-A0A2W6V622-F1
#
_cell.length_a   1.000
_cell.length_b   1.000
_cell.length_c   1.000
_cell.angle_alpha   90.00
_cell.angle_beta   90.00
_cell.angle_gamma   90.00
#
_symmetry.space_group_name_H-M   'P 1'
#
loop_
_entity.id
_entity.type
_entity.pdbx_description
1 polymer ?
#
loop_
_entity_poly.entity_id
_entity_poly.type
_entity_poly.pdbx_seq_one_letter_code
_entity_poly.pdbx_strand_id
1 'polypeptide(L)' 'MAERFTTYVGTYRFEGQEWSIRLQARTYAEAQERMRAMGLGRIDGELVAEAPLIDWRMLIFLTVTSVLFALVMMAVS' A
#
# COMPACT_ATOMS: atom_id res chain seq x y z
N MET A 1 28.15 12.01 -1.32
CA MET A 1 27.27 11.81 -0.14
C MET A 1 25.89 11.48 -0.68
N ALA A 2 25.32 10.31 -0.35
CA ALA A 2 23.92 10.04 -0.71
C ALA A 2 23.02 10.92 0.16
N GLU A 3 22.28 11.84 -0.44
CA GLU A 3 21.27 12.63 0.27
C GLU A 3 20.21 11.67 0.85
N ARG A 4 19.91 11.81 2.15
CA ARG A 4 18.89 11.00 2.83
C ARG A 4 17.52 11.58 2.49
N PHE A 5 16.74 10.85 1.72
CA PHE A 5 15.34 11.16 1.46
C PHE A 5 14.45 10.29 2.33
N THR A 6 13.46 10.91 2.95
CA THR A 6 12.40 10.25 3.69
C THR A 6 11.16 10.19 2.81
N THR A 7 10.43 9.08 2.86
CA THR A 7 9.17 8.95 2.14
C THR A 7 8.04 9.41 3.03
N TYR A 8 7.30 10.42 2.58
CA TYR A 8 6.08 10.90 3.22
C TYR A 8 4.86 10.41 2.45
N VAL A 9 3.80 10.07 3.17
CA VAL A 9 2.49 9.76 2.60
C VAL A 9 1.61 10.97 2.74
N GLY A 10 0.90 11.30 1.67
CA GLY A 10 -0.18 12.25 1.76
C GLY A 10 -1.42 11.78 1.03
N THR A 11 -2.54 12.36 1.42
CA THR A 11 -3.87 11.98 0.95
C THR A 11 -4.48 13.16 0.22
N TYR A 12 -5.03 12.90 -0.95
CA TYR A 12 -5.74 13.88 -1.78
C TYR A 12 -7.04 13.30 -2.32
N ARG A 13 -7.99 14.18 -2.64
CA ARG A 13 -9.25 13.77 -3.26
C ARG A 13 -9.21 14.06 -4.75
N PHE A 14 -9.59 13.05 -5.54
CA PHE A 14 -9.69 13.15 -6.99
C PHE A 14 -10.90 12.34 -7.45
N GLU A 15 -11.77 12.98 -8.25
CA GLU A 15 -13.02 12.40 -8.74
C GLU A 15 -13.92 11.80 -7.64
N GLY A 16 -13.98 12.48 -6.49
CA GLY A 16 -14.79 12.04 -5.34
C GLY A 16 -14.21 10.85 -4.57
N GLN A 17 -13.06 10.32 -4.99
CA GLN A 17 -12.35 9.25 -4.29
C GLN A 17 -11.12 9.79 -3.57
N GLU A 18 -10.75 9.12 -2.48
CA GLU A 18 -9.58 9.43 -1.69
C GLU A 18 -8.40 8.60 -2.16
N TRP A 19 -7.31 9.26 -2.52
CA TRP A 19 -6.10 8.67 -3.06
C TRP A 19 -4.91 8.99 -2.16
N SER A 20 -4.01 8.03 -2.01
CA SER A 20 -2.74 8.23 -1.33
C SER A 20 -1.60 8.40 -2.33
N ILE A 21 -0.71 9.34 -2.06
CA ILE A 21 0.52 9.56 -2.83
C ILE A 21 1.74 9.41 -1.92
N ARG A 22 2.81 8.83 -2.48
CA ARG A 22 4.12 8.76 -1.83
C ARG A 22 4.99 9.87 -2.39
N LEU A 23 5.56 10.65 -1.48
CA LEU A 23 6.40 11.79 -1.81
C LEU A 23 7.73 11.68 -1.10
N GLN A 24 8.82 11.66 -1.84
CA GLN A 24 10.15 11.72 -1.25
C GLN A 24 10.53 13.17 -0.97
N ALA A 25 10.94 13.46 0.25
CA ALA A 25 11.42 14.78 0.67
C ALA A 25 12.49 14.63 1.76
N ARG A 26 13.30 15.66 1.98
CA ARG A 26 14.33 15.64 3.04
C ARG A 26 13.75 16.01 4.40
N THR A 27 12.65 16.77 4.38
CA THR A 27 11.96 17.23 5.59
C THR A 27 10.45 17.21 5.37
N TYR A 28 9.69 17.18 6.49
CA TYR A 28 8.24 17.30 6.45
C TYR A 28 7.78 18.62 5.83
N ALA A 29 8.48 19.73 6.09
CA ALA A 29 8.17 21.04 5.52
C ALA A 29 8.30 21.03 3.99
N GLU A 30 9.38 20.44 3.46
CA GLU A 30 9.56 20.27 2.02
C GLU A 30 8.48 19.37 1.41
N ALA A 31 8.09 18.29 2.09
CA ALA A 31 6.98 17.45 1.65
C ALA A 31 5.66 18.23 1.58
N GLN A 32 5.38 19.05 2.60
CA GLN A 32 4.18 19.86 2.67
C GLN A 32 4.14 20.94 1.58
N GLU A 33 5.26 21.59 1.32
CA GLU A 33 5.37 22.60 0.26
C GLU A 33 5.14 21.99 -1.12
N ARG A 34 5.78 20.85 -1.42
CA ARG A 34 5.57 20.11 -2.67
C ARG A 34 4.11 19.67 -2.83
N MET A 35 3.49 19.20 -1.75
CA MET A 35 2.07 18.80 -1.75
C MET A 35 1.14 19.98 -2.01
N ARG A 36 1.41 21.14 -1.39
CA ARG A 36 0.71 22.40 -1.67
C ARG A 36 0.94 22.88 -3.10
N ALA A 37 2.14 22.75 -3.64
CA ALA A 37 2.46 23.15 -5.02
C ALA A 37 1.69 22.32 -6.06
N MET A 38 1.37 21.06 -5.75
CA MET A 38 0.50 20.24 -6.59
C MET A 38 -0.99 20.64 -6.46
N GLY A 39 -1.35 21.45 -5.47
CA GLY A 39 -2.76 21.76 -5.14
C GLY A 39 -3.52 20.53 -4.62
N LEU A 40 -2.79 19.49 -4.21
CA LEU A 40 -3.34 18.19 -3.84
C LEU A 40 -3.26 18.01 -2.33
N GLY A 41 -4.41 18.00 -1.65
CA GLY A 41 -4.55 17.37 -0.34
C GLY A 41 -3.57 17.80 0.78
N ARG A 42 -3.22 16.85 1.65
CA ARG A 42 -2.36 17.05 2.82
C ARG A 42 -1.34 15.93 2.99
N ILE A 43 -0.26 16.18 3.72
CA ILE A 43 0.67 15.13 4.17
C ILE A 43 0.15 14.55 5.50
N ASP A 44 -0.05 13.23 5.55
CA ASP A 44 -0.52 12.53 6.74
C ASP A 44 0.64 12.08 7.64
N GLY A 45 1.83 11.83 7.07
CA GLY A 45 3.01 11.49 7.87
C GLY A 45 4.14 10.84 7.08
N GLU A 46 5.12 10.29 7.80
CA GLU A 46 6.22 9.50 7.25
C GLU A 46 5.79 8.05 7.04
N LEU A 47 6.17 7.46 5.90
CA LEU A 47 5.95 6.04 5.62
C LEU A 47 6.95 5.20 6.40
N VAL A 48 6.51 4.62 7.52
CA VAL A 48 7.35 3.75 8.36
C VAL A 48 7.42 2.32 7.81
N ALA A 49 6.28 1.78 7.36
CA ALA A 49 6.19 0.46 6.78
C ALA A 49 4.98 0.37 5.83
N GLU A 50 5.09 -0.44 4.80
CA GLU A 50 4.00 -0.77 3.88
C GLU A 50 3.55 -2.20 4.17
N ALA A 51 2.28 -2.38 4.55
CA ALA A 51 1.69 -3.70 4.70
C ALA A 51 1.13 -4.15 3.34
N PRO A 52 1.59 -5.27 2.76
CA PRO A 52 0.96 -5.80 1.57
C PRO A 52 -0.46 -6.22 1.93
N LEU A 53 -1.45 -5.64 1.26
CA LEU A 53 -2.81 -6.15 1.31
C LEU A 53 -2.77 -7.54 0.65
N ILE A 54 -2.76 -8.58 1.47
CA ILE A 54 -2.96 -9.94 1.00
C ILE A 54 -4.35 -9.98 0.39
N ASP A 55 -4.42 -10.15 -0.92
CA ASP A 55 -5.71 -10.30 -1.61
C ASP A 55 -6.42 -11.51 -1.01
N TRP A 56 -7.60 -11.27 -0.42
CA TRP A 56 -8.41 -12.30 0.23
C TRP A 56 -8.75 -13.46 -0.74
N ARG A 57 -8.74 -13.21 -2.06
CA ARG A 57 -8.89 -14.23 -3.09
C ARG A 57 -7.79 -15.28 -3.05
N MET A 58 -6.57 -14.88 -2.67
CA MET A 58 -5.43 -15.77 -2.56
C MET A 58 -5.59 -16.74 -1.37
N LEU A 59 -6.22 -16.30 -0.28
CA LEU A 59 -6.51 -17.14 0.89
C LEU A 59 -7.58 -18.21 0.59
N ILE A 60 -8.61 -17.87 -0.21
CA ILE A 60 -9.62 -18.84 -0.66
C ILE A 60 -9.00 -19.89 -1.59
N PHE A 61 -8.14 -19.47 -2.52
CA PHE A 61 -7.52 -20.38 -3.47
C PHE A 61 -6.69 -21.48 -2.78
N LEU A 62 -5.93 -21.10 -1.75
CA LEU A 62 -5.12 -22.02 -0.93
C LEU A 62 -5.97 -23.02 -0.14
N THR A 63 -7.11 -22.59 0.41
CA THR A 63 -8.02 -23.46 1.16
C THR A 63 -8.77 -24.42 0.25
N VAL A 64 -9.30 -23.95 -0.88
CA VAL A 64 -10.03 -24.80 -1.84
C VAL A 64 -9.13 -25.85 -2.46
N THR A 65 -7.91 -25.48 -2.87
CA THR A 65 -6.95 -26.45 -3.45
C THR A 65 -6.51 -27.51 -2.44
N SER A 66 -6.30 -27.13 -1.17
CA SER A 66 -5.92 -28.06 -0.11
C SER A 66 -7.04 -29.07 0.20
N VAL A 67 -8.30 -28.64 0.20
CA VAL A 67 -9.47 -29.53 0.41
C VAL A 67 -9.67 -30.45 -0.79
N LEU A 68 -9.55 -29.95 -2.01
CA LEU A 68 -9.63 -30.77 -3.22
C LEU A 68 -8.54 -31.85 -3.24
N PHE A 69 -7.30 -31.48 -2.88
CA PHE A 69 -6.18 -32.41 -2.80
C PHE A 69 -6.43 -33.50 -1.75
N ALA A 70 -6.92 -33.14 -0.56
CA ALA A 70 -7.28 -34.11 0.48
C ALA A 70 -8.37 -35.09 0.02
N LEU A 71 -9.40 -34.59 -0.69
CA LEU A 71 -10.46 -35.42 -1.26
C LEU A 71 -9.93 -36.38 -2.34
N VAL A 72 -9.05 -35.90 -3.22
CA VAL A 72 -8.41 -36.76 -4.24
C VAL A 72 -7.55 -37.83 -3.59
N MET A 73 -6.76 -37.48 -2.57
CA MET A 73 -5.95 -38.45 -1.82
C MET A 73 -6.80 -39.51 -1.11
N MET A 74 -7.96 -39.15 -0.57
CA MET A 74 -8.90 -40.11 0.04
C MET A 74 -9.59 -41.03 -0.97
N ALA A 75 -9.82 -40.57 -2.20
CA ALA A 75 -10.49 -41.35 -3.24
C ALA A 75 -9.55 -42.36 -3.94
N VAL A 76 -8.24 -42.24 -3.74
CA VAL A 76 -7.21 -43.08 -4.39
C VAL A 76 -6.69 -44.21 -3.47
N SER A 77 -7.14 -44.29 -2.21
CA SER A 77 -6.90 -45.42 -1.29
C SER A 77 -8.05 -46.42 -1.28
#